data_AF-A0A3C0C6P5-F1
#
_entry.id   AF-A0A3C0C6P5-F1
#
_cell.length_a   1.000
_cell.length_b   1.000
_cell.length_c   1.000
_cell.angle_alpha   90.00
_cell.angle_beta   90.00
_cell.angle_gamma   90.00
#
_symmetry.space_group_name_H-M   'P 1'
#
loop_
_entity.id
_entity.type
_entity.pdbx_description
1 polymer ?
#
loop_
_entity_poly.entity_id
_entity_poly.type
_entity_poly.pdbx_seq_one_letter_code
_entity_poly.pdbx_strand_id
1 'polypeptide(L)' 'MLQKPEFNKQAREILVDRYLWKDDSGNPCETPEQMLMRVANHVASAEKTAPLRYMWADEYYDVMA' A
#
# COMPACT_ATOMS: atom_id res chain seq x y z
N MET A 1 -8.95 -2.39 -12.81
CA MET A 1 -9.19 -3.00 -11.48
C MET A 1 -7.81 -3.19 -10.90
N LEU A 2 -7.52 -2.57 -9.76
CA LEU A 2 -6.21 -2.65 -9.12
C LEU A 2 -5.90 -4.12 -8.75
N GLN A 3 -4.69 -4.57 -9.05
CA GLN A 3 -4.29 -5.96 -8.87
C GLN A 3 -4.26 -6.31 -7.38
N LYS A 4 -4.76 -7.49 -7.02
CA LYS A 4 -4.61 -7.97 -5.64
C LYS A 4 -3.21 -8.54 -5.45
N PRO A 5 -2.37 -7.99 -4.57
CA PRO A 5 -1.00 -8.47 -4.40
C PRO A 5 -0.98 -9.84 -3.73
N GLU A 6 -0.18 -10.75 -4.28
CA GLU A 6 0.00 -12.11 -3.74
C GLU A 6 1.40 -12.29 -3.15
N PHE A 7 1.48 -12.17 -1.82
CA PHE A 7 2.71 -12.46 -1.08
C PHE A 7 2.69 -13.89 -0.54
N ASN A 8 3.83 -14.59 -0.59
CA ASN A 8 3.99 -15.88 0.07
C ASN A 8 3.94 -15.76 1.60
N LYS A 9 3.91 -16.89 2.32
CA LYS A 9 3.74 -16.90 3.79
C LYS A 9 4.83 -16.09 4.50
N GLN A 10 6.10 -16.29 4.13
CA GLN A 10 7.24 -15.65 4.77
C GLN A 10 7.23 -14.13 4.55
N ALA A 11 6.91 -13.70 3.33
CA ALA A 11 6.74 -12.28 3.02
C ALA A 11 5.61 -11.67 3.85
N ARG A 12 4.47 -12.36 3.99
CA ARG A 12 3.36 -11.89 4.84
C ARG A 12 3.76 -11.74 6.32
N GLU A 13 4.55 -12.66 6.85
CA GLU A 13 5.08 -12.58 8.23
C GLU A 13 5.97 -11.34 8.41
N ILE A 14 6.85 -11.04 7.44
CA ILE A 14 7.70 -9.84 7.45
C ILE A 14 6.87 -8.56 7.37
N LEU A 15 5.84 -8.54 6.51
CA LEU A 15 4.96 -7.38 6.38
C LEU A 15 4.26 -7.06 7.71
N VAL A 16 3.71 -8.08 8.37
CA VAL A 16 3.08 -7.96 9.69
C VAL A 16 4.05 -7.47 10.76
N ASP A 17 5.29 -7.97 10.74
CA ASP A 17 6.31 -7.61 11.73
C ASP A 17 6.71 -6.13 11.63
N ARG A 18 6.92 -5.62 10.39
CA ARG A 18 7.69 -4.38 10.17
C ARG A 18 7.00 -3.28 9.35
N TYR A 19 6.00 -3.60 8.54
CA TYR A 19 5.51 -2.67 7.50
C TYR A 19 4.05 -2.27 7.67
N LEU A 20 3.20 -3.22 8.05
CA LEU A 20 1.78 -2.94 8.28
C LEU A 20 1.66 -2.04 9.51
N TRP A 21 0.81 -1.01 9.40
CA TRP A 21 0.46 -0.22 10.56
C TRP A 21 -0.15 -1.08 11.67
N LYS A 22 0.12 -0.67 12.89
CA LYS A 22 -0.37 -1.30 14.11
C LYS A 22 -1.27 -0.34 14.85
N ASP A 23 -2.30 -0.87 15.49
CA ASP A 23 -3.11 -0.12 16.44
C ASP A 23 -2.33 0.16 17.74
N ASP A 24 -2.95 0.89 18.66
CA ASP A 24 -2.35 1.24 19.96
C ASP A 24 -2.05 0.01 20.83
N SER A 25 -2.65 -1.14 20.53
CA SER A 25 -2.38 -2.43 21.21
C SER A 25 -1.26 -3.22 20.53
N GLY A 26 -0.67 -2.72 19.45
CA GLY A 26 0.38 -3.36 18.68
C GLY A 26 -0.11 -4.40 17.68
N ASN A 27 -1.42 -4.53 17.45
CA ASN A 27 -1.96 -5.47 16.46
C ASN A 27 -1.96 -4.85 15.07
N PRO A 28 -1.61 -5.61 14.01
CA PRO A 28 -1.73 -5.13 12.64
C PRO A 28 -3.16 -4.67 12.34
N CYS A 29 -3.32 -3.42 11.92
CA CYS A 29 -4.61 -2.80 11.58
C CYS A 29 -4.74 -2.47 10.08
N GLU A 30 -3.76 -2.91 9.28
CA GLU A 30 -3.65 -2.68 7.84
C GLU A 30 -3.38 -4.01 7.13
N THR A 31 -3.92 -4.21 5.92
CA THR A 31 -3.57 -5.34 5.03
C THR A 31 -2.41 -4.98 4.10
N PRO A 32 -1.70 -5.96 3.48
CA PRO A 32 -0.68 -5.67 2.48
C PRO A 32 -1.18 -4.78 1.32
N GLU A 33 -2.40 -5.03 0.84
CA GLU A 33 -3.05 -4.20 -0.19
C GLU A 33 -3.27 -2.76 0.29
N GLN A 34 -3.78 -2.57 1.51
CA GLN A 34 -3.95 -1.24 2.08
C GLN A 34 -2.61 -0.51 2.28
N MET A 35 -1.56 -1.24 2.66
CA MET A 35 -0.21 -0.71 2.80
C MET A 35 0.34 -0.20 1.46
N LEU A 36 0.22 -0.98 0.38
CA LEU A 36 0.61 -0.54 -0.96
C LEU A 36 -0.22 0.65 -1.42
N MET A 37 -1.53 0.62 -1.21
CA MET A 37 -2.44 1.73 -1.52
C MET A 37 -2.04 3.02 -0.81
N ARG A 38 -1.70 2.94 0.48
CA ARG A 38 -1.24 4.09 1.27
C ARG A 38 0.05 4.68 0.70
N VAL A 39 1.03 3.84 0.36
CA VAL A 39 2.29 4.28 -0.24
C VAL A 39 2.04 4.94 -1.59
N ALA A 40 1.27 4.30 -2.46
CA ALA A 40 0.95 4.82 -3.78
C ALA A 40 0.28 6.20 -3.72
N ASN A 41 -0.74 6.35 -2.85
CA ASN A 41 -1.42 7.63 -2.62
C ASN A 41 -0.48 8.69 -2.04
N HIS A 42 0.41 8.31 -1.12
CA HIS A 42 1.36 9.24 -0.54
C HIS A 42 2.35 9.77 -1.59
N VAL A 43 2.92 8.89 -2.42
CA VAL A 43 3.85 9.28 -3.48
C VAL A 43 3.14 10.14 -4.53
N ALA A 44 1.96 9.70 -5.00
CA ALA A 44 1.18 10.44 -5.97
C ALA A 44 0.71 11.80 -5.44
N SER A 45 0.64 12.02 -4.13
CA SER A 45 0.23 13.30 -3.55
C SER A 45 1.11 14.50 -3.96
N ALA A 46 2.33 14.24 -4.44
CA ALA A 46 3.21 15.25 -5.01
C ALA A 46 2.70 15.84 -6.34
N GLU A 47 1.75 15.18 -7.00
CA GLU A 47 1.23 15.62 -8.29
C GLU A 47 0.31 16.84 -8.18
N LYS A 48 0.43 17.73 -9.17
CA LYS A 48 -0.14 19.09 -9.14
C LYS A 48 -1.66 19.11 -9.07
N THR A 49 -2.33 18.15 -9.72
CA THR A 49 -3.79 18.14 -9.88
C THR A 49 -4.38 16.85 -9.37
N ALA A 50 -5.63 16.89 -8.90
CA ALA A 50 -6.33 15.68 -8.43
C ALA A 50 -6.37 14.56 -9.49
N PRO A 51 -6.67 14.84 -10.78
CA PRO A 51 -6.62 13.80 -11.81
C PRO A 51 -5.25 13.14 -11.95
N LEU A 52 -4.16 13.92 -11.89
CA LEU A 52 -2.81 13.35 -11.92
C LEU A 52 -2.51 12.52 -10.68
N ARG A 53 -2.94 12.98 -9.48
CA ARG A 53 -2.80 12.20 -8.24
C ARG A 53 -3.50 10.84 -8.34
N TYR A 54 -4.72 10.79 -8.87
CA TYR A 54 -5.44 9.53 -9.03
C TYR A 54 -4.75 8.62 -10.05
N MET A 55 -4.40 9.16 -11.22
CA MET A 55 -3.71 8.40 -12.27
C MET A 55 -2.39 7.81 -11.78
N TRP A 56 -1.54 8.62 -11.14
CA TRP A 56 -0.25 8.15 -10.66
C TRP A 56 -0.36 7.23 -9.44
N ALA A 57 -1.38 7.39 -8.58
CA ALA A 57 -1.62 6.45 -7.49
C ALA A 57 -1.93 5.05 -8.03
N ASP A 58 -2.74 4.95 -9.09
CA ASP A 58 -3.02 3.67 -9.74
C ASP A 58 -1.74 3.05 -10.33
N GLU A 59 -0.94 3.84 -11.07
CA GLU A 59 0.32 3.37 -11.67
C GLU A 59 1.35 2.90 -10.61
N TYR A 60 1.51 3.65 -9.51
CA TYR A 60 2.43 3.26 -8.45
C TYR A 60 1.96 1.99 -7.74
N TYR A 61 0.66 1.84 -7.52
CA TYR A 61 0.11 0.65 -6.92
C TYR A 61 0.37 -0.58 -7.81
N ASP A 62 0.07 -0.48 -9.10
CA ASP A 62 0.23 -1.58 -10.06
C ASP A 62 1.69 -2.03 -10.23
N VAL A 63 2.66 -1.12 -10.09
CA VAL A 63 4.10 -1.49 -10.09
C VAL A 63 4.53 -2.22 -8.81
N MET A 64 3.88 -1.95 -7.67
CA MET A 64 4.24 -2.56 -6.39
C MET A 64 3.54 -3.90 -6.13
N ALA A 65 2.35 -4.11 -6.68
CA ALA A 65 1.47 -5.24 -6.40
C ALA A 65 1.87 -6.54 -7.12
#